data_AF-A0AB37SQI3-F1
#
_entry.id   AF-A0AB37SQI3-F1
#
_cell.length_a   1.000
_cell.length_b   1.000
_cell.length_c   1.000
_cell.angle_alpha   90.00
_cell.angle_beta   90.00
_cell.angle_gamma   90.00
#
_symmetry.space_group_name_H-M   'P 1'
#
loop_
_entity.id
_entity.type
_entity.pdbx_description
1 polymer ?
#
loop_
_entity_poly.entity_id
_entity_poly.type
_entity_poly.pdbx_seq_one_letter_code
_entity_poly.pdbx_strand_id
1 'polypeptide(L)'
;MATEVLALDKPRSPKRPAARRSNFELYSWLFMRISGLALIVLVLGHLFIMNILDGGVHRINWGFVAGRWASPFWQFWDLSMLWLAEIHGGNGLRTIIDDYARKDSTRFWLKIVLYVSMVLILAVGTMVIFTFDPGISAN
;
A
#
# COMPACT_ATOMS: atom_id res chain seq x y z
N MET A 1 20.91 23.69 25.16
CA MET A 1 20.50 22.32 24.77
C MET A 1 19.67 21.75 25.90
N ALA A 2 18.35 21.65 25.74
CA ALA A 2 17.52 20.98 26.74
C ALA A 2 17.64 19.47 26.52
N THR A 3 18.19 18.76 27.49
CA THR A 3 18.11 17.31 27.58
C THR A 3 16.65 16.95 27.80
N GLU A 4 15.99 16.50 26.75
CA GLU A 4 14.68 15.84 26.86
C GLU A 4 14.92 14.52 27.59
N VAL A 5 14.86 14.57 28.91
CA VAL A 5 14.87 13.39 29.76
C VAL A 5 13.61 12.62 29.38
N LEU A 6 13.76 11.43 28.80
CA LEU A 6 12.67 10.47 28.68
C LEU A 6 12.09 10.28 30.09
N ALA A 7 11.06 11.05 30.42
CA ALA A 7 10.39 11.00 31.71
C ALA A 7 9.64 9.68 31.74
N LEU A 8 10.34 8.63 32.20
CA LEU A 8 9.74 7.34 32.44
C LEU A 8 8.59 7.56 33.43
N ASP A 9 7.40 7.12 33.07
CA ASP A 9 6.27 7.15 33.98
C ASP A 9 6.65 6.51 35.31
N LYS A 10 6.32 7.17 36.42
CA LYS A 10 6.64 6.69 37.76
C LYS A 10 6.10 5.25 37.92
N PRO A 11 6.83 4.33 38.59
CA PRO A 11 6.29 3.01 38.91
C PRO A 11 4.91 3.14 39.58
N ARG A 12 3.91 2.41 39.07
CA ARG A 12 2.50 2.49 39.47
C ARG A 12 1.77 3.79 39.09
N SER A 13 2.26 4.54 38.09
CA SER A 13 1.42 5.54 37.43
C SER A 13 0.13 4.85 36.95
N PRO A 14 -1.04 5.51 37.09
CA PRO A 14 -2.25 4.98 36.47
C PRO A 14 -1.95 4.82 34.99
N LYS A 15 -1.98 3.58 34.48
CA LYS A 15 -2.00 3.37 33.02
C LYS A 15 -3.14 4.23 32.50
N ARG A 16 -2.87 5.15 31.57
CA ARG A 16 -3.87 6.08 31.02
C ARG A 16 -5.20 5.32 30.90
N PRO A 17 -6.29 5.78 31.55
CA PRO A 17 -7.59 5.13 31.42
C PRO A 17 -7.83 4.97 29.92
N ALA A 18 -8.28 3.81 29.46
CA ALA A 18 -8.37 3.45 28.04
C ALA A 18 -9.05 4.58 27.24
N ALA A 19 -8.26 5.54 26.79
CA ALA A 19 -8.76 6.87 26.48
C ALA A 19 -9.34 6.75 25.09
N ARG A 20 -10.67 6.59 25.04
CA ARG A 20 -11.46 6.51 23.81
C ARG A 20 -10.98 5.38 22.90
N ARG A 21 -11.40 4.13 23.20
CA ARG A 21 -11.18 2.95 22.34
C ARG A 21 -11.72 3.23 20.93
N SER A 22 -10.87 3.75 20.06
CA SER A 22 -11.11 3.74 18.62
C SER A 22 -10.87 2.32 18.14
N ASN A 23 -11.84 1.75 17.42
CA ASN A 23 -11.68 0.43 16.80
C ASN A 23 -10.74 0.47 15.58
N PHE A 24 -10.02 1.57 15.35
CA PHE A 24 -9.12 1.73 14.23
C PHE A 24 -8.07 0.62 14.13
N GLU A 25 -7.39 0.28 15.23
CA GLU A 25 -6.39 -0.80 15.21
C GLU A 25 -7.05 -2.18 14.97
N LEU A 26 -8.29 -2.38 15.42
CA LEU A 26 -9.05 -3.60 15.12
C LEU A 26 -9.37 -3.70 13.62
N TYR A 27 -9.88 -2.62 13.02
CA TYR A 27 -10.19 -2.59 11.60
C TYR A 27 -8.94 -2.68 10.73
N SER A 28 -7.86 -2.00 11.12
CA SER A 28 -6.54 -2.10 10.48
C SER A 28 -6.01 -3.53 10.55
N TRP A 29 -6.09 -4.18 11.72
CA TRP A 29 -5.70 -5.57 11.89
C TRP A 29 -6.52 -6.49 10.98
N LEU A 30 -7.85 -6.36 10.96
CA LEU A 30 -8.74 -7.19 10.16
C LEU A 30 -8.47 -6.98 8.66
N PHE A 31 -8.30 -5.73 8.23
CA PHE A 31 -7.94 -5.37 6.87
C PHE A 31 -6.66 -6.09 6.44
N MET A 32 -5.58 -6.07 7.24
CA MET A 32 -4.32 -6.75 6.89
C MET A 32 -4.50 -8.25 6.62
N ARG A 33 -5.38 -8.93 7.37
CA ARG A 33 -5.61 -10.38 7.21
C ARG A 33 -6.39 -10.66 5.93
N ILE A 34 -7.50 -9.95 5.74
CA ILE A 34 -8.39 -10.16 4.59
C ILE A 34 -7.69 -9.74 3.30
N SER A 35 -7.06 -8.57 3.29
CA SER A 35 -6.28 -8.10 2.12
C SER A 35 -5.09 -9.00 1.84
N GLY A 36 -4.38 -9.52 2.85
CA GLY A 36 -3.29 -10.46 2.66
C GLY A 36 -3.74 -11.74 1.94
N LEU A 37 -4.88 -12.33 2.35
CA LEU A 37 -5.45 -13.50 1.69
C LEU A 37 -5.85 -13.21 0.24
N ALA A 38 -6.47 -12.07 -0.03
CA ALA A 38 -6.80 -11.65 -1.39
C ALA A 38 -5.53 -11.42 -2.25
N LEU A 39 -4.51 -10.78 -1.67
CA LEU A 39 -3.25 -10.47 -2.33
C LEU A 39 -2.45 -11.71 -2.69
N ILE A 40 -2.57 -12.83 -1.97
CA ILE A 40 -1.97 -14.10 -2.38
C ILE A 40 -2.45 -14.49 -3.78
N VAL A 41 -3.76 -14.41 -4.04
CA VAL A 41 -4.32 -14.76 -5.36
C VAL A 41 -3.97 -13.69 -6.39
N LEU A 42 -4.20 -12.43 -6.06
CA LEU A 42 -4.01 -11.30 -6.98
C LEU A 42 -2.54 -11.18 -7.43
N VAL A 43 -1.62 -11.07 -6.46
CA VAL A 43 -0.20 -10.83 -6.73
C VAL A 43 0.44 -12.06 -7.35
N LEU A 44 0.23 -13.27 -6.81
CA LEU A 44 0.85 -14.46 -7.40
C LEU A 44 0.30 -14.76 -8.79
N GLY A 45 -1.01 -14.56 -9.03
CA GLY A 45 -1.59 -14.68 -10.36
C GLY A 45 -0.98 -13.69 -11.34
N HIS A 46 -0.79 -12.43 -10.93
CA HIS A 46 -0.11 -11.44 -11.76
C HIS A 46 1.36 -11.77 -11.99
N LEU A 47 2.11 -12.20 -10.97
CA LEU A 47 3.50 -12.62 -11.18
C LEU A 47 3.59 -13.82 -12.13
N PHE A 48 2.67 -14.78 -12.05
CA PHE A 48 2.63 -15.95 -12.92
C PHE A 48 2.38 -15.59 -14.39
N ILE A 49 1.33 -14.81 -14.68
CA ILE A 49 0.99 -14.42 -16.05
C ILE A 49 2.02 -13.45 -16.65
N MET A 50 2.69 -12.63 -15.84
CA MET A 50 3.71 -11.70 -16.33
C MET A 50 5.07 -12.37 -16.55
N ASN A 51 5.50 -13.25 -15.64
CA ASN A 51 6.89 -13.73 -15.63
C ASN A 51 7.07 -15.16 -16.13
N ILE A 52 6.05 -16.02 -16.07
CA ILE A 52 6.19 -17.46 -16.33
C ILE A 52 5.49 -17.88 -17.62
N LEU A 53 4.27 -17.41 -17.86
CA LEU A 53 3.50 -17.83 -19.04
C LEU A 53 3.98 -17.21 -20.35
N ASP A 54 3.83 -17.98 -21.44
CA ASP A 54 4.09 -17.67 -22.85
C ASP A 54 5.22 -16.67 -23.11
N GLY A 55 6.42 -17.00 -22.64
CA GLY A 55 7.64 -16.21 -22.87
C GLY A 55 7.93 -15.14 -21.81
N GLY A 56 7.10 -15.02 -20.78
CA GLY A 56 7.35 -14.20 -19.60
C GLY A 56 7.53 -12.72 -19.92
N VAL A 57 8.53 -12.08 -19.31
CA VAL A 57 8.75 -10.63 -19.45
C VAL A 57 9.05 -10.19 -20.88
N HIS A 58 9.54 -11.07 -21.74
CA HIS A 58 9.97 -10.73 -23.10
C HIS A 58 8.82 -10.40 -24.06
N ARG A 59 7.58 -10.82 -23.74
CA ARG A 59 6.39 -10.46 -24.52
C ARG A 59 5.71 -9.17 -24.05
N ILE A 60 6.12 -8.61 -22.91
CA ILE A 60 5.47 -7.45 -22.32
C ILE A 60 5.85 -6.21 -23.13
N ASN A 61 4.86 -5.66 -23.83
CA ASN A 61 4.96 -4.43 -24.60
C ASN A 61 3.60 -3.70 -24.58
N TRP A 62 3.49 -2.58 -25.30
CA TRP A 62 2.26 -1.80 -25.38
C TRP A 62 1.05 -2.64 -25.82
N GLY A 63 1.20 -3.42 -26.90
CA GLY A 63 0.12 -4.26 -27.43
C GLY A 63 -0.35 -5.32 -26.45
N PHE A 64 0.55 -5.89 -25.65
CA PHE A 64 0.21 -6.83 -24.59
C PHE A 64 -0.64 -6.17 -23.48
N VAL A 65 -0.23 -4.99 -23.00
CA VAL A 65 -0.99 -4.24 -21.98
C VAL A 65 -2.35 -3.82 -22.53
N ALA A 66 -2.38 -3.25 -23.75
CA ALA A 66 -3.61 -2.85 -24.43
C ALA A 66 -4.57 -4.03 -24.63
N GLY A 67 -4.07 -5.18 -25.05
CA GLY A 67 -4.87 -6.40 -25.23
C GLY A 67 -5.45 -6.92 -23.90
N ARG A 68 -4.69 -6.87 -22.80
CA ARG A 68 -5.22 -7.21 -21.47
C ARG A 68 -6.29 -6.22 -21.02
N TRP A 69 -5.97 -4.93 -21.05
CA TRP A 69 -6.88 -3.89 -20.57
C TRP A 69 -8.07 -3.64 -21.51
N ALA A 70 -8.14 -4.27 -22.68
CA ALA A 70 -9.37 -4.36 -23.47
C ALA A 70 -10.48 -5.17 -22.75
N SER A 71 -10.12 -5.99 -21.75
CA SER A 71 -11.09 -6.72 -20.92
C SER A 71 -11.29 -6.03 -19.57
N PRO A 72 -12.56 -5.74 -19.16
CA PRO A 72 -12.86 -5.20 -17.84
C PRO A 72 -12.34 -6.08 -16.70
N PHE A 73 -12.28 -7.39 -16.90
CA PHE A 73 -11.75 -8.32 -15.89
C PHE A 73 -10.31 -7.96 -15.48
N TRP A 74 -9.43 -7.69 -16.44
CA TRP A 74 -8.04 -7.36 -16.15
C TRP A 74 -7.89 -5.95 -15.57
N GLN A 75 -8.71 -4.99 -15.99
CA GLN A 75 -8.76 -3.67 -15.37
C GLN A 75 -9.14 -3.77 -13.89
N PHE A 76 -10.18 -4.53 -13.55
CA PHE A 76 -10.60 -4.75 -12.15
C PHE A 76 -9.56 -5.54 -11.35
N TRP A 77 -8.90 -6.53 -11.95
CA TRP A 77 -7.82 -7.28 -11.32
C TRP A 77 -6.67 -6.36 -10.92
N ASP A 78 -6.17 -5.57 -11.87
CA ASP A 78 -5.02 -4.69 -11.65
C ASP A 78 -5.40 -3.49 -10.73
N LEU A 79 -6.62 -2.94 -10.85
CA LEU A 79 -7.12 -1.90 -9.93
C LEU A 79 -7.27 -2.42 -8.50
N SER A 80 -7.86 -3.60 -8.31
CA SER A 80 -8.02 -4.20 -6.99
C SER A 80 -6.66 -4.48 -6.35
N MET A 81 -5.69 -4.95 -7.14
CA MET A 81 -4.34 -5.18 -6.68
C MET A 81 -3.64 -3.88 -6.30
N LEU A 82 -3.72 -2.83 -7.13
CA LEU A 82 -3.16 -1.51 -6.83
C LEU A 82 -3.65 -1.01 -5.46
N TRP A 83 -4.96 -1.01 -5.25
CA TRP A 83 -5.55 -0.48 -4.02
C TRP A 83 -5.23 -1.36 -2.81
N LEU A 84 -5.40 -2.68 -2.93
CA LEU A 84 -5.14 -3.58 -1.81
C LEU A 84 -3.66 -3.64 -1.46
N ALA A 85 -2.75 -3.72 -2.43
CA ALA A 85 -1.32 -3.82 -2.20
C ALA A 85 -0.76 -2.53 -1.59
N GLU A 86 -1.13 -1.36 -2.11
CA GLU A 86 -0.64 -0.08 -1.59
C GLU A 86 -1.14 0.18 -0.17
N ILE A 87 -2.42 -0.08 0.11
CA ILE A 87 -2.97 0.12 1.46
C ILE A 87 -2.43 -0.93 2.44
N HIS A 88 -2.28 -2.19 2.01
CA HIS A 88 -1.68 -3.25 2.82
C HIS A 88 -0.22 -2.95 3.16
N GLY A 89 0.60 -2.66 2.15
CA GLY A 89 1.99 -2.28 2.31
C GLY A 89 2.15 -1.01 3.14
N GLY A 90 1.31 0.00 2.88
CA GLY A 90 1.35 1.26 3.61
C GLY A 90 0.97 1.12 5.09
N ASN A 91 -0.02 0.31 5.41
CA ASN A 91 -0.36 0.02 6.80
C ASN A 91 0.72 -0.81 7.51
N GLY A 92 1.34 -1.77 6.82
CA GLY A 92 2.51 -2.50 7.34
C GLY A 92 3.70 -1.57 7.61
N LEU A 93 4.02 -0.68 6.66
CA LEU A 93 5.11 0.29 6.80
C LEU A 93 4.82 1.33 7.88
N ARG A 94 3.55 1.72 8.09
CA ARG A 94 3.15 2.53 9.25
C ARG A 94 3.56 1.86 10.56
N THR A 95 3.27 0.56 10.74
CA THR A 95 3.67 -0.20 11.92
C THR A 95 5.19 -0.22 12.08
N ILE A 96 5.93 -0.49 11.00
CA ILE A 96 7.39 -0.46 11.01
C ILE A 96 7.91 0.93 11.44
N ILE A 97 7.36 2.02 10.90
CA ILE A 97 7.76 3.38 11.28
C ILE A 97 7.48 3.63 12.77
N ASP A 98 6.32 3.20 13.27
CA ASP A 98 5.95 3.34 14.68
C ASP A 98 6.89 2.58 15.62
N ASP A 99 7.35 1.40 15.21
CA ASP A 99 8.22 0.53 16.02
C ASP A 99 9.70 0.94 15.96
N TYR A 100 10.19 1.45 14.82
CA TYR A 100 11.62 1.69 14.60
C TYR A 100 12.05 3.17 14.64
N ALA A 101 11.14 4.12 14.43
CA ALA A 101 11.49 5.55 14.51
C ALA A 101 11.61 6.00 15.97
N ARG A 102 12.85 6.27 16.42
CA ARG A 102 13.15 6.67 17.81
C ARG A 102 12.73 8.10 18.17
N LYS A 103 12.78 9.02 17.21
CA LYS A 103 12.44 10.44 17.41
C LYS A 103 11.05 10.73 16.85
N ASP A 104 10.26 11.51 17.58
CA ASP A 104 8.91 11.88 17.16
C ASP A 104 8.91 12.68 15.85
N SER A 105 9.89 13.56 15.65
CA SER A 105 10.06 14.31 14.40
C SER A 105 10.35 13.40 13.21
N THR A 106 11.22 12.39 13.37
CA THR A 106 11.50 11.40 12.33
C THR A 106 10.26 10.57 12.01
N ARG A 107 9.54 10.09 13.02
CA ARG A 107 8.29 9.34 12.85
C ARG A 107 7.24 10.16 12.09
N PHE A 108 7.10 11.44 12.44
CA PHE A 108 6.20 12.37 11.75
C PHE A 108 6.53 12.48 10.26
N TRP A 109 7.78 12.82 9.92
CA TRP A 109 8.18 13.00 8.52
C TRP A 109 8.10 11.71 7.70
N LEU A 110 8.49 10.56 8.27
CA LEU A 110 8.35 9.27 7.60
C LEU A 110 6.89 8.95 7.27
N LYS A 111 5.97 9.23 8.19
CA LYS A 111 4.53 9.04 7.93
C LYS A 111 3.99 10.01 6.88
N ILE A 112 4.44 11.26 6.87
CA ILE A 112 4.07 12.22 5.83
C ILE A 112 4.51 11.71 4.46
N VAL A 113 5.78 11.30 4.32
CA VAL A 113 6.30 10.74 3.07
C VAL A 113 5.49 9.52 2.64
N LEU A 114 5.22 8.60 3.57
CA LEU A 114 4.40 7.41 3.33
C LEU A 114 3.00 7.76 2.81
N TYR A 115 2.27 8.65 3.49
CA TYR A 115 0.90 8.96 3.08
C TYR A 115 0.85 9.74 1.77
N VAL A 116 1.82 10.62 1.52
CA VAL A 116 1.95 11.32 0.24
C VAL A 116 2.24 10.32 -0.88
N SER A 117 3.18 9.39 -0.70
CA SER A 117 3.47 8.38 -1.72
C SER A 117 2.26 7.50 -2.01
N MET A 118 1.54 7.07 -0.98
CA MET A 118 0.32 6.27 -1.13
C MET A 118 -0.74 7.00 -1.95
N VAL A 119 -1.02 8.28 -1.64
CA VAL A 119 -1.99 9.08 -2.39
C VAL A 119 -1.55 9.25 -3.84
N LEU A 120 -0.27 9.54 -4.08
CA LEU A 120 0.27 9.72 -5.42
C LEU A 120 0.16 8.44 -6.25
N ILE A 121 0.59 7.30 -5.72
CA ILE A 121 0.57 6.00 -6.43
C ILE A 121 -0.87 5.57 -6.71
N LEU A 122 -1.77 5.67 -5.72
CA LEU A 122 -3.18 5.33 -5.91
C LEU A 122 -3.84 6.24 -6.94
N ALA A 123 -3.63 7.56 -6.86
CA ALA A 123 -4.25 8.51 -7.78
C ALA A 123 -3.74 8.32 -9.20
N VAL A 124 -2.42 8.28 -9.40
CA VAL A 124 -1.80 8.13 -10.72
C VAL A 124 -2.11 6.75 -11.30
N GLY A 125 -1.97 5.67 -10.53
CA GLY A 125 -2.28 4.32 -11.02
C GLY A 125 -3.75 4.15 -11.39
N THR A 126 -4.67 4.70 -10.58
CA THR A 126 -6.10 4.69 -10.89
C THR A 126 -6.40 5.52 -12.15
N MET A 127 -5.81 6.71 -12.27
CA MET A 127 -5.93 7.54 -13.46
C MET A 127 -5.47 6.79 -14.70
N VAL A 128 -4.27 6.19 -14.68
CA VAL A 128 -3.71 5.44 -15.81
C VAL A 128 -4.63 4.34 -16.29
N ILE A 129 -5.28 3.60 -15.37
CA ILE A 129 -6.22 2.53 -15.75
C ILE A 129 -7.47 3.12 -16.44
N PHE A 130 -8.06 4.17 -15.89
CA PHE A 130 -9.32 4.74 -16.42
C PHE A 130 -9.15 5.65 -17.62
N THR A 131 -7.97 6.23 -17.83
CA THR A 131 -7.67 7.11 -18.96
C THR A 131 -6.77 6.43 -20.00
N PHE A 132 -6.65 5.11 -19.96
CA PHE A 132 -5.85 4.37 -20.93
C PHE A 132 -6.48 4.45 -22.32
N ASP A 133 -5.72 4.92 -23.31
CA ASP A 133 -6.10 4.93 -24.71
C ASP A 133 -5.14 4.02 -25.51
N PRO A 134 -5.59 2.86 -26.03
CA PRO A 134 -4.74 1.96 -26.80
C PRO A 134 -4.24 2.55 -28.12
N GLY A 135 -4.89 3.61 -28.64
CA GLY A 135 -4.56 4.30 -29.89
C GLY A 135 -3.61 5.48 -29.74
N ILE A 136 -3.12 5.76 -28.53
CA ILE A 136 -2.22 6.90 -28.30
C ILE A 136 -0.89 6.71 -29.05
N SER A 137 -0.53 7.69 -29.89
CA SER A 137 0.75 7.72 -30.60
C SER A 137 1.77 8.53 -29.82
N ALA A 138 3.01 8.05 -29.76
CA ALA A 138 4.13 8.86 -29.32
C ALA A 138 4.40 9.94 -30.37
N ASN A 139 4.21 11.22 -30.00
CA ASN A 139 4.64 12.35 -30.83
C ASN A 139 6.16 12.49 -30.83
#